data_AF-S7RET2-F1
#
_entry.id   AF-S7RET2-F1
#
_cell.length_a   1.000
_cell.length_b   1.000
_cell.length_c   1.000
_cell.angle_alpha   90.00
_cell.angle_beta   90.00
_cell.angle_gamma   90.00
#
_symmetry.space_group_name_H-M   'P 1'
#
loop_
_entity.id
_entity.type
_entity.pdbx_description
1 polymer ?
#
loop_
_entity_poly.entity_id
_entity_poly.type
_entity_poly.pdbx_seq_one_letter_code
_entity_poly.pdbx_strand_id
1 'polypeptide(L)' 'YGTVINPNARPRGRPRTLDMQDMNFVRSVIEGEPAIYLDELRDRVYNRLHSTCSLSA' A
#
# COMPACT_ATOMS: atom_id res chain seq x y z
N TYR A 1 39.11 -1.73 8.93
CA TYR A 1 38.24 -0.59 9.30
C TYR A 1 36.80 -0.99 9.06
N GLY A 2 36.07 -1.22 10.15
CA GLY A 2 34.68 -1.70 10.13
C GLY A 2 33.70 -0.55 10.05
N THR A 3 32.87 -0.55 9.02
CA THR A 3 31.76 0.38 8.87
C THR A 3 30.71 0.03 9.93
N VAL A 4 30.46 0.93 10.88
CA VAL A 4 29.37 0.79 11.84
C VAL A 4 28.06 1.06 11.09
N ILE A 5 27.48 0.01 10.50
CA ILE A 5 26.14 0.08 9.90
C ILE A 5 25.14 0.06 11.05
N ASN A 6 24.63 1.23 11.42
CA ASN A 6 23.57 1.34 12.42
C ASN A 6 22.30 0.64 11.88
N PRO A 7 21.87 -0.50 12.44
CA PRO A 7 20.68 -1.23 11.96
C PRO A 7 19.39 -0.43 12.10
N ASN A 8 19.39 0.58 12.98
CA ASN A 8 18.27 1.48 13.25
C ASN A 8 18.26 2.70 12.33
N ALA A 9 19.31 2.93 11.53
CA ALA A 9 19.37 4.01 10.54
C ALA A 9 18.70 3.65 9.21
N ARG A 10 18.00 2.50 9.13
CA ARG A 10 17.11 2.21 8.00
C ARG A 10 16.09 3.36 7.91
N PRO A 11 15.95 4.04 6.76
CA PRO A 11 14.93 5.06 6.60
C PRO A 11 13.59 4.44 6.98
N ARG A 12 12.98 4.93 8.07
CA ARG A 12 11.70 4.39 8.56
C ARG A 12 10.63 4.74 7.53
N GLY A 13 9.98 3.70 7.02
CA GLY A 13 8.90 3.83 6.05
C GLY A 13 9.37 3.53 4.64
N ARG A 14 9.00 2.34 4.14
CA ARG A 14 8.74 2.19 2.70
C ARG A 14 7.81 3.36 2.31
N PRO A 15 8.03 4.07 1.19
CA PRO A 15 7.06 5.06 0.73
C PRO A 15 5.68 4.42 0.79
N ARG A 16 4.76 5.07 1.53
CA ARG A 16 3.42 4.53 1.72
C ARG A 16 2.84 4.29 0.34
N THR A 17 2.72 3.03 -0.05
CA THR A 17 2.22 2.64 -1.38
C THR A 17 0.77 3.08 -1.59
N LEU A 18 0.07 3.46 -0.51
CA LEU A 18 -1.31 3.91 -0.51
C LEU A 18 -1.37 5.42 -0.35
N ASP A 19 -1.90 6.09 -1.37
CA ASP A 19 -2.25 7.50 -1.30
C ASP A 19 -3.55 7.70 -0.50
N MET A 20 -3.87 8.94 -0.14
CA MET A 20 -5.14 9.27 0.52
C MET A 20 -6.35 8.80 -0.31
N GLN A 21 -6.26 8.81 -1.64
CA GLN A 21 -7.29 8.28 -2.52
C GLN A 21 -7.50 6.77 -2.38
N ASP A 22 -6.46 6.02 -2.04
CA ASP A 22 -6.55 4.58 -1.80
C ASP A 22 -7.14 4.29 -0.43
N MET A 23 -6.80 5.10 0.56
CA MET A 23 -7.40 5.01 1.90
C MET A 23 -8.90 5.28 1.88
N ASN A 24 -9.36 6.25 1.07
CA ASN A 24 -10.77 6.52 0.87
C ASN A 24 -11.49 5.37 0.15
N PHE A 25 -10.84 4.74 -0.83
CA PHE A 25 -11.38 3.56 -1.49
C PHE A 25 -11.53 2.39 -0.53
N VAL A 26 -10.51 2.09 0.26
CA VAL A 26 -10.56 1.05 1.30
C VAL A 26 -11.72 1.28 2.26
N ARG A 27 -11.93 2.53 2.72
CA ARG A 27 -13.10 2.87 3.56
C ARG A 27 -14.42 2.59 2.86
N SER A 28 -14.58 3.02 1.61
CA SER A 28 -15.81 2.78 0.86
C SER A 28 -16.11 1.29 0.65
N VAL A 29 -15.08 0.46 0.46
CA VAL A 29 -15.24 -0.99 0.32
C VAL A 29 -15.66 -1.63 1.64
N ILE A 30 -15.06 -1.22 2.75
CA ILE A 30 -15.43 -1.73 4.09
C ILE A 30 -16.86 -1.31 4.46
N GLU A 31 -17.28 -0.10 4.10
CA GLU A 31 -18.65 0.37 4.33
C GLU A 31 -19.69 -0.39 3.48
N GLY A 32 -19.34 -0.76 2.25
CA GLY A 32 -20.22 -1.55 1.37
C GLY A 32 -20.28 -3.04 1.73
N GLU A 33 -19.17 -3.62 2.18
CA GLU A 33 -19.01 -5.04 2.50
C GLU A 33 -18.22 -5.22 3.80
N PRO A 34 -18.84 -5.09 4.98
CA PRO A 34 -18.14 -5.14 6.26
C PRO A 34 -17.58 -6.52 6.62
N ALA A 35 -18.05 -7.58 5.93
CA ALA A 35 -17.58 -8.95 6.10
C ALA A 35 -16.52 -9.38 5.07
N ILE A 36 -15.97 -8.44 4.31
CA ILE A 36 -14.93 -8.73 3.31
C ILE A 36 -13.68 -9.30 3.97
N TYR A 37 -13.08 -10.31 3.33
CA TYR A 37 -11.79 -10.84 3.78
C TYR A 37 -10.67 -9.84 3.46
N LEU A 38 -9.65 -9.80 4.32
CA LEU A 38 -8.50 -8.91 4.13
C LEU A 38 -7.74 -9.20 2.83
N ASP A 39 -7.72 -10.46 2.41
CA ASP A 39 -7.04 -10.90 1.19
C ASP A 39 -7.75 -10.34 -0.05
N GLU A 40 -9.09 -10.38 -0.05
CA GLU A 40 -9.91 -9.81 -1.12
C GLU A 40 -9.80 -8.29 -1.17
N LEU A 41 -9.79 -7.63 -0.01
CA LEU A 41 -9.58 -6.18 0.07
C LEU A 41 -8.19 -5.80 -0.49
N ARG A 42 -7.16 -6.58 -0.15
CA ARG A 42 -5.81 -6.39 -0.68
C ARG A 42 -5.77 -6.57 -2.19
N ASP A 43 -6.39 -7.60 -2.74
CA ASP A 43 -6.42 -7.84 -4.18
C ASP A 43 -7.15 -6.73 -4.93
N ARG A 44 -8.25 -6.22 -4.38
CA ARG A 44 -8.97 -5.06 -4.94
C ARG A 44 -8.10 -3.80 -4.98
N VAL A 45 -7.38 -3.50 -3.89
CA VAL A 45 -6.46 -2.36 -3.81
C VAL A 45 -5.26 -2.54 -4.75
N TYR A 46 -4.71 -3.75 -4.82
CA TYR A 46 -3.60 -4.09 -5.70
C TYR A 46 -3.99 -3.92 -7.17
N ASN A 47 -5.13 -4.46 -7.59
CA ASN A 47 -5.63 -4.33 -8.96
C ASN A 47 -5.83 -2.87 -9.37
N ARG A 48 -6.35 -2.03 -8.46
CA ARG A 48 -6.51 -0.59 -8.70
C ARG A 48 -5.18 0.11 -8.95
N LEU A 49 -4.16 -0.17 -8.13
CA LEU A 49 -2.83 0.43 -8.24
C LEU A 49 -1.99 -0.12 -9.41
N HIS A 50 -2.24 -1.36 -9.86
CA HIS A 50 -1.54 -1.93 -11.01
C HIS A 50 -2.07 -1.40 -12.33
N SER A 51 -3.33 -0.98 -12.38
CA SER A 51 -3.94 -0.35 -13.55
C SER A 51 -3.25 0.96 -13.95
N THR A 52 -2.69 1.69 -12.98
CA THR A 52 -2.05 3.01 -13.22
C THR A 52 -0.58 2.91 -13.63
N CYS A 53 0.09 1.77 -13.41
CA CYS A 53 1.53 1.60 -13.70
C CYS A 53 1.88 1.38 -15.18
N SER A 54 0.91 1.26 -16.10
CA SER A 54 1.19 1.07 -17.54
C SER A 54 1.27 2.37 -18.35
N LEU A 55 1.05 3.54 -17.72
CA LEU A 55 0.99 4.85 -18.40
C LEU A 55 2.17 5.79 -18.06
N SER A 56 3.20 5.31 -17.36
CA SER A 56 4.39 6.11 -17.02
C SER A 56 5.71 5.42 -17.41
N ALA A 57 5.86 5.04 -18.68
CA ALA A 57 7.10 4.53 -19.28
C ALA A 57 7.55 5.44 -20.42
#